data_AF-A0A1V4QHY5-F1
#
_entry.id   AF-A0A1V4QHY5-F1
#
_cell.length_a   1.000
_cell.length_b   1.000
_cell.length_c   1.000
_cell.angle_alpha   90.00
_cell.angle_beta   90.00
_cell.angle_gamma   90.00
#
_symmetry.space_group_name_H-M   'P 1'
#
loop_
_entity.id
_entity.type
_entity.pdbx_description
1 polymer ?
#
loop_
_entity_poly.entity_id
_entity_poly.type
_entity_poly.pdbx_seq_one_letter_code
_entity_poly.pdbx_strand_id
1 'polypeptide(L)'
;MKQTSEAAFETAIEASLLAGGYELVHSSAFDRKRAIFPDVALDFIRTTQPKIWGKLETLHGEETGERVLAALCKWLDTYGTLPTLR
;
A
#
# COMPACT_ATOMS: atom_id res chain seq x y z
N MET A 1 -17.32 -21.92 15.53
CA MET A 1 -17.76 -20.56 15.14
C MET A 1 -19.18 -20.62 14.61
N LYS A 2 -20.02 -19.61 14.87
CA LYS A 2 -21.36 -19.57 14.28
C LYS A 2 -21.23 -19.33 12.78
N GLN A 3 -21.93 -20.09 11.94
CA GLN A 3 -21.80 -19.98 10.48
C GLN A 3 -22.12 -18.57 9.95
N THR A 4 -22.99 -17.83 10.63
CA THR A 4 -23.39 -16.46 10.27
C THR A 4 -22.69 -15.39 11.11
N SER A 5 -21.50 -15.66 11.65
CA SER A 5 -20.70 -14.64 12.35
C SER A 5 -19.84 -13.84 11.38
N GLU A 6 -19.52 -12.59 11.73
CA GLU A 6 -18.59 -11.75 10.96
C GLU A 6 -17.26 -12.45 10.68
N ALA A 7 -16.67 -13.10 11.68
CA ALA A 7 -15.43 -13.86 11.51
C ALA A 7 -15.54 -14.98 10.45
N ALA A 8 -16.71 -15.61 10.31
CA ALA A 8 -16.93 -16.66 9.32
C ALA A 8 -17.06 -16.06 7.91
N PHE A 9 -17.66 -14.87 7.84
CA PHE A 9 -17.78 -14.09 6.61
C PHE A 9 -16.41 -13.56 6.14
N GLU A 10 -15.62 -12.96 7.04
CA GLU A 10 -14.25 -12.51 6.77
C GLU A 10 -13.37 -13.65 6.26
N THR A 11 -13.40 -14.81 6.94
CA THR A 11 -12.66 -16.02 6.53
C THR A 11 -13.05 -16.46 5.11
N ALA A 12 -14.34 -16.45 4.79
CA ALA A 12 -14.82 -16.85 3.46
C ALA A 12 -14.41 -15.85 2.36
N ILE A 13 -14.45 -14.54 2.66
CA ILE A 13 -13.99 -13.50 1.74
C ILE A 13 -12.48 -13.64 1.50
N GLU A 14 -11.69 -13.77 2.57
CA GLU A 14 -10.24 -13.90 2.48
C GLU A 14 -9.85 -15.11 1.62
N ALA A 15 -10.45 -16.29 1.89
CA ALA A 15 -10.21 -17.49 1.11
C ALA A 15 -10.54 -17.31 -0.39
N SER A 16 -11.64 -16.61 -0.69
CA SER A 16 -12.04 -16.32 -2.08
C SER A 16 -11.08 -15.36 -2.77
N LEU A 17 -10.67 -14.27 -2.11
CA LEU A 17 -9.75 -13.29 -2.67
C LEU A 17 -8.36 -13.88 -2.91
N LEU A 18 -7.84 -14.66 -1.95
CA LEU A 18 -6.54 -15.33 -2.08
C LEU A 18 -6.54 -16.34 -3.24
N ALA A 19 -7.63 -17.11 -3.41
CA ALA A 19 -7.79 -17.98 -4.57
C ALA A 19 -7.85 -17.20 -5.90
N GLY A 20 -8.28 -15.93 -5.87
CA GLY A 20 -8.30 -15.01 -7.00
C GLY A 20 -6.96 -14.33 -7.30
N GLY A 21 -5.89 -14.66 -6.59
CA GLY A 21 -4.55 -14.09 -6.79
C GLY A 21 -4.30 -12.77 -6.05
N TYR A 22 -5.17 -12.40 -5.11
CA TYR A 22 -4.87 -11.32 -4.17
C TYR A 22 -3.84 -11.79 -3.14
N GLU A 23 -3.11 -10.83 -2.59
CA GLU A 23 -2.11 -11.08 -1.55
C GLU A 23 -2.64 -10.66 -0.18
N LEU A 24 -2.38 -11.48 0.84
CA LEU A 24 -2.73 -11.14 2.21
C LEU A 24 -1.76 -10.08 2.74
N VAL A 25 -2.31 -8.98 3.24
CA VAL A 25 -1.55 -7.95 3.97
C VAL A 25 -2.09 -7.84 5.38
N HIS A 26 -1.21 -7.97 6.37
CA HIS A 26 -1.62 -7.92 7.77
C HIS A 26 -2.08 -6.51 8.16
N SER A 27 -3.14 -6.40 8.96
CA SER A 27 -3.72 -5.11 9.36
C SER A 27 -2.75 -4.22 10.13
N SER A 28 -1.73 -4.79 10.79
CA SER A 28 -0.67 -4.02 11.46
C SER A 28 0.26 -3.27 10.51
N ALA A 29 0.30 -3.64 9.22
CA ALA A 29 1.07 -2.93 8.20
C ALA A 29 0.38 -1.65 7.72
N PHE A 30 -0.89 -1.44 8.10
CA PHE A 30 -1.62 -0.22 7.77
C PHE A 30 -1.20 0.92 8.68
N ASP A 31 -0.61 1.98 8.10
CA ASP A 31 -0.33 3.21 8.80
C ASP A 31 -1.62 4.04 8.92
N ARG A 32 -2.21 4.02 10.11
CA ARG A 32 -3.45 4.76 10.41
C ARG A 32 -3.29 6.28 10.29
N LYS A 33 -2.09 6.82 10.49
CA LYS A 33 -1.84 8.26 10.41
C LYS A 33 -1.75 8.71 8.95
N ARG A 34 -1.10 7.91 8.10
CA ARG A 34 -0.98 8.18 6.65
C ARG A 34 -2.15 7.62 5.83
N ALA A 35 -2.99 6.78 6.44
CA ALA A 35 -4.12 6.07 5.83
C ALA A 35 -3.73 5.21 4.60
N ILE A 36 -2.55 4.61 4.62
CA ILE A 36 -2.02 3.75 3.54
C ILE A 36 -1.26 2.55 4.10
N PHE A 37 -0.88 1.59 3.25
CA PHE A 37 0.11 0.56 3.53
C PHE A 37 1.47 1.02 2.98
N PRO A 38 2.39 1.55 3.81
CA PRO A 38 3.61 2.21 3.31
C PRO A 38 4.51 1.27 2.51
N ASP A 39 4.75 0.07 3.02
CA ASP A 39 5.64 -0.90 2.38
C ASP A 39 5.06 -1.37 1.04
N VAL A 40 3.75 -1.65 0.99
CA VAL A 40 3.04 -2.03 -0.24
C VAL A 40 3.15 -0.92 -1.30
N ALA A 41 2.96 0.34 -0.90
CA ALA A 41 3.08 1.47 -1.80
C ALA A 41 4.52 1.64 -2.33
N LEU A 42 5.52 1.49 -1.46
CA LEU A 42 6.92 1.58 -1.86
C LEU A 42 7.33 0.44 -2.78
N ASP A 43 6.94 -0.80 -2.47
CA ASP A 43 7.25 -1.97 -3.28
C ASP A 43 6.58 -1.88 -4.66
N PHE A 44 5.34 -1.38 -4.73
CA PHE A 44 4.68 -1.07 -5.99
C PHE A 44 5.47 -0.05 -6.81
N ILE A 45 5.89 1.07 -6.21
CA ILE A 45 6.65 2.12 -6.91
C ILE A 45 8.03 1.60 -7.37
N ARG A 46 8.74 0.86 -6.51
CA ARG A 46 10.04 0.25 -6.84
C ARG A 46 9.92 -0.71 -8.02
N THR A 47 8.91 -1.57 -7.99
CA THR A 47 8.68 -2.60 -9.01
C THR A 47 8.25 -2.00 -10.34
N THR A 48 7.36 -1.00 -10.31
CA THR A 48 6.83 -0.38 -11.53
C THR A 48 7.77 0.66 -12.12
N GLN A 49 8.60 1.32 -11.31
CA GLN A 49 9.44 2.45 -11.73
C GLN A 49 10.90 2.34 -11.28
N PRO A 50 11.59 1.21 -11.53
CA PRO A 50 12.92 0.94 -10.96
C PRO A 50 13.98 1.95 -11.41
N LYS A 51 13.90 2.45 -12.65
CA LYS A 51 14.85 3.45 -13.18
C LYS A 51 14.72 4.81 -12.50
N ILE A 52 13.50 5.21 -12.15
CA ILE A 52 13.25 6.48 -11.46
C ILE A 52 13.64 6.33 -9.99
N TRP A 53 13.26 5.20 -9.38
CA TRP A 53 13.65 4.86 -8.02
C TRP A 53 15.16 4.91 -7.80
N GLY A 54 15.95 4.27 -8.68
CA GLY A 54 17.41 4.28 -8.56
C GLY A 54 18.04 5.69 -8.63
N LYS A 55 17.42 6.62 -9.39
CA LYS A 55 17.84 8.03 -9.39
C LYS A 55 17.54 8.70 -8.05
N LEU A 56 16.37 8.44 -7.47
CA LEU A 56 15.99 8.98 -6.16
C LEU A 56 16.91 8.42 -5.06
N GLU A 57 17.22 7.12 -5.09
CA GLU A 57 18.17 6.50 -4.16
C GLU A 57 19.57 7.08 -4.26
N THR A 58 20.05 7.40 -5.46
CA THR A 58 21.35 8.08 -5.64
C THR A 58 21.38 9.45 -4.96
N LEU A 59 20.23 10.14 -4.88
CA LEU A 59 20.12 11.48 -4.30
C LEU A 59 19.82 11.48 -2.80
N HIS A 60 19.09 10.48 -2.30
CA HIS A 60 18.51 10.49 -0.95
C HIS A 60 18.87 9.27 -0.11
N GLY A 61 19.50 8.24 -0.68
CA GLY A 61 19.94 7.04 0.04
C GLY A 61 18.80 6.41 0.84
N GLU A 62 19.05 6.14 2.12
CA GLU A 62 18.10 5.52 3.05
C GLU A 62 16.83 6.36 3.27
N GLU A 63 16.88 7.69 3.06
CA GLU A 63 15.72 8.57 3.23
C GLU A 63 14.76 8.55 2.04
N THR A 64 15.09 7.83 0.96
CA THR A 64 14.30 7.81 -0.29
C THR A 64 12.87 7.37 -0.06
N GLY A 65 12.66 6.30 0.71
CA GLY A 65 11.33 5.76 0.99
C GLY A 65 10.44 6.77 1.72
N GLU A 66 10.94 7.35 2.80
CA GLU A 66 10.20 8.34 3.58
C GLU A 66 9.87 9.60 2.77
N ARG A 67 10.79 10.07 1.92
CA ARG A 67 10.54 11.20 1.03
C ARG A 67 9.47 10.92 0.00
N VAL A 68 9.48 9.73 -0.61
CA VAL A 68 8.45 9.31 -1.57
C VAL A 68 7.09 9.20 -0.89
N LEU A 69 7.03 8.59 0.30
CA LEU A 69 5.79 8.48 1.07
C LEU A 69 5.25 9.85 1.48
N ALA A 70 6.10 10.76 1.95
CA ALA A 70 5.69 12.12 2.30
C ALA A 70 5.12 12.88 1.09
N ALA A 71 5.74 12.74 -0.08
CA ALA A 71 5.26 13.34 -1.31
C ALA A 71 3.94 12.73 -1.78
N LEU A 72 3.80 11.40 -1.70
CA LEU A 72 2.57 10.67 -2.03
C LEU A 72 1.41 11.10 -1.13
N CYS A 73 1.60 11.11 0.19
CA CYS A 73 0.59 11.54 1.14
C CYS A 73 0.20 13.01 0.90
N LYS A 74 1.17 13.89 0.69
CA LYS A 74 0.88 15.30 0.38
C LYS A 74 0.04 15.44 -0.89
N TRP A 75 0.33 14.65 -1.93
CA TRP A 75 -0.45 14.66 -3.17
C TRP A 75 -1.87 14.14 -2.97
N LEU A 76 -2.02 13.03 -2.24
CA LEU A 76 -3.33 12.47 -1.84
C LEU A 76 -4.15 13.47 -1.03
N ASP A 77 -3.54 14.16 -0.06
CA ASP A 77 -4.21 15.17 0.77
C ASP A 77 -4.67 16.38 -0.05
N THR A 78 -3.89 16.76 -1.07
CA THR A 78 -4.15 17.95 -1.87
C THR A 78 -5.18 17.70 -2.98
N TYR A 79 -5.11 16.55 -3.65
CA TYR A 79 -5.87 16.28 -4.87
C TYR A 79 -6.84 15.09 -4.75
N GLY A 80 -6.72 14.27 -3.70
CA GLY A 80 -7.49 13.06 -3.50
C GLY A 80 -6.99 11.86 -4.30
N THR A 81 -7.58 10.69 -4.05
CA THR A 81 -7.13 9.41 -4.62
C THR A 81 -7.31 9.31 -6.13
N LEU A 82 -8.43 9.80 -6.67
CA LEU A 82 -8.73 9.63 -8.10
C LEU A 82 -7.72 10.36 -9.01
N PRO A 83 -7.33 11.62 -8.75
CA PRO A 83 -6.25 12.27 -9.51
C PRO A 83 -4.85 11.72 -9.22
N THR A 84 -4.66 10.99 -8.12
CA THR A 84 -3.37 10.36 -7.80
C THR A 84 -3.15 9.09 -8.62
N LEU A 85 -4.22 8.37 -8.95
CA LEU A 85 -4.17 7.10 -9.68
C LEU A 85 -4.28 7.23 -11.20
N ARG A 86 -4.61 8.41 -11.74
CA ARG A 86 -4.82 8.65 -13.18
C ARG A 86 -3.63 9.39 -13.80
#